data_AF-X0Y0U8-F1
#
_entry.id   AF-X0Y0U8-F1
#
_cell.length_a   1.000
_cell.length_b   1.000
_cell.length_c   1.000
_cell.angle_alpha   90.00
_cell.angle_beta   90.00
_cell.angle_gamma   90.00
#
_symmetry.space_group_name_H-M   'P 1'
#
loop_
_entity.id
_entity.type
_entity.pdbx_description
1 polymer ?
#
loop_
_entity_poly.entity_id
_entity_poly.type
_entity_poly.pdbx_seq_one_letter_code
_entity_poly.pdbx_strand_id
1 'polypeptide(L)'
;MRIGQVRALQAALRLRSHQGGRRAAVIADAEWLNLEAQNALLRLLEEPPEDTTLILVAAGASGLLATVRSRCQRVVWPPAAAGLAEDAPEAMR
;
A
#
# COMPACT_ATOMS: atom_id res chain seq x y z
N MET A 1 3.16 -10.79 -3.43
CA MET A 1 2.55 -10.91 -2.08
C MET A 1 1.32 -11.83 -2.14
N ARG A 2 1.12 -12.73 -1.15
CA ARG A 2 0.00 -13.71 -1.11
C ARG A 2 -1.09 -13.26 -0.12
N ILE A 3 -2.31 -13.80 -0.24
CA ILE A 3 -3.47 -13.45 0.62
C ILE A 3 -3.18 -13.51 2.13
N GLY A 4 -2.32 -14.43 2.58
CA GLY A 4 -1.94 -14.54 3.99
C GLY A 4 -1.30 -13.26 4.55
N GLN A 5 -0.50 -12.55 3.74
CA GLN A 5 0.13 -11.29 4.15
C GLN A 5 -0.89 -10.15 4.26
N VAL A 6 -1.91 -10.12 3.39
CA VAL A 6 -3.02 -9.15 3.49
C VAL A 6 -3.81 -9.38 4.77
N ARG A 7 -4.07 -10.64 5.13
CA ARG A 7 -4.78 -10.98 6.38
C ARG A 7 -3.95 -10.61 7.62
N ALA A 8 -2.65 -10.85 7.59
CA ALA A 8 -1.74 -10.43 8.66
C ALA A 8 -1.73 -8.90 8.80
N LEU A 9 -1.70 -8.17 7.68
CA LEU A 9 -1.82 -6.71 7.67
C LEU A 9 -3.13 -6.24 8.30
N GLN A 10 -4.27 -6.84 7.91
CA GLN A 10 -5.57 -6.52 8.49
C GLN A 10 -5.60 -6.76 10.00
N ALA A 11 -4.99 -7.85 10.48
CA ALA A 11 -4.89 -8.14 11.90
C ALA A 11 -4.02 -7.10 12.64
N ALA A 12 -2.88 -6.74 12.07
CA ALA A 12 -2.00 -5.70 12.63
C ALA A 12 -2.70 -4.34 12.70
N LEU A 13 -3.47 -3.98 11.67
CA LEU A 13 -4.26 -2.74 11.63
C LEU A 13 -5.48 -2.74 12.56
N ARG A 14 -5.87 -3.88 13.14
CA ARG A 14 -6.92 -3.93 14.17
C ARG A 14 -6.38 -3.72 15.59
N LEU A 15 -5.08 -3.93 15.79
CA LEU A 15 -4.44 -3.62 17.06
C LEU A 15 -4.40 -2.10 17.24
N ARG A 16 -4.95 -1.62 18.38
CA ARG A 16 -4.93 -0.20 18.75
C ARG A 16 -3.48 0.27 18.85
N SER A 17 -3.18 1.46 18.30
CA SER A 17 -1.88 2.09 18.54
C SER A 17 -1.74 2.33 20.04
N HIS A 18 -0.66 1.82 20.65
CA HIS A 18 -0.42 1.92 22.09
C HIS A 18 -0.27 3.37 22.59
N GLN A 19 -0.11 4.33 21.69
CA GLN A 19 0.23 5.73 21.99
C GLN A 19 -0.80 6.73 21.44
N GLY A 20 -1.87 6.27 20.78
CA GLY A 20 -2.75 7.14 20.00
C GLY A 20 -2.08 7.69 18.73
N GLY A 21 -2.87 8.05 17.73
CA GLY A 21 -2.39 8.67 16.48
C GLY A 21 -2.67 7.85 15.21
N ARG A 22 -2.36 8.48 14.06
CA ARG A 22 -2.60 7.93 12.72
C ARG A 22 -1.68 6.75 12.42
N ARG A 23 -2.22 5.74 11.75
CA ARG A 23 -1.52 4.55 11.27
C ARG A 23 -1.39 4.62 9.77
N ALA A 24 -0.25 4.16 9.26
CA ALA A 24 -0.05 3.98 7.83
C ALA A 24 0.41 2.54 7.56
N ALA A 25 -0.12 1.96 6.50
CA ALA A 25 0.32 0.66 5.99
C ALA A 25 0.77 0.83 4.54
N VAL A 26 2.03 0.48 4.28
CA VAL A 26 2.65 0.58 2.97
C VAL A 26 2.76 -0.82 2.37
N ILE A 27 2.22 -0.99 1.17
CA ILE A 27 2.36 -2.20 0.36
C ILE A 27 3.25 -1.82 -0.81
N ALA A 28 4.51 -2.26 -0.74
CA ALA A 28 5.45 -2.16 -1.84
C ALA A 28 5.08 -3.15 -2.95
N ASP A 29 5.45 -2.82 -4.19
CA ASP A 29 5.36 -3.72 -5.35
C ASP A 29 3.95 -4.32 -5.53
N ALA A 30 2.93 -3.47 -5.36
CA ALA A 30 1.52 -3.86 -5.30
C ALA A 30 1.01 -4.48 -6.63
N GLU A 31 1.66 -4.21 -7.75
CA GLU A 31 1.41 -4.86 -9.04
C GLU A 31 1.63 -6.39 -9.01
N TRP A 32 2.41 -6.89 -8.05
CA TRP A 32 2.69 -8.33 -7.87
C TRP A 32 1.75 -8.99 -6.86
N LEU A 33 0.68 -8.32 -6.46
CA LEU A 33 -0.41 -8.93 -5.69
C LEU A 33 -1.20 -9.88 -6.59
N ASN A 34 -1.39 -11.11 -6.15
CA ASN A 34 -2.28 -12.03 -6.85
C ASN A 34 -3.75 -11.56 -6.74
N LEU A 35 -4.61 -12.11 -7.61
CA LEU A 35 -6.03 -11.73 -7.69
C LEU A 35 -6.73 -11.78 -6.32
N GLU A 36 -6.50 -12.85 -5.56
CA GLU A 36 -7.09 -13.04 -4.23
C GLU A 36 -6.65 -11.96 -3.22
N ALA A 37 -5.36 -11.61 -3.21
CA ALA A 37 -4.82 -10.57 -2.35
C ALA A 37 -5.40 -9.19 -2.72
N GLN A 38 -5.53 -8.89 -4.02
CA GLN A 38 -6.15 -7.64 -4.48
C GLN A 38 -7.62 -7.56 -4.07
N ASN A 39 -8.38 -8.65 -4.21
CA ASN A 39 -9.77 -8.70 -3.75
C ASN A 39 -9.90 -8.57 -2.22
N ALA A 40 -8.99 -9.19 -1.46
CA ALA A 40 -8.96 -9.05 0.00
C ALA A 40 -8.67 -7.62 0.46
N LEU A 41 -7.91 -6.85 -0.33
CA LEU A 41 -7.65 -5.42 -0.06
C LEU A 41 -8.87 -4.54 -0.30
N LEU A 42 -9.79 -4.90 -1.20
CA LEU A 42 -10.95 -4.06 -1.53
C LEU A 42 -11.76 -3.67 -0.29
N ARG A 43 -12.04 -4.65 0.58
CA ARG A 43 -12.77 -4.41 1.83
C ARG A 43 -12.03 -3.43 2.76
N LEU A 44 -10.71 -3.49 2.78
CA LEU A 44 -9.87 -2.62 3.61
C LEU A 44 -9.76 -1.20 3.03
N LEU A 45 -9.81 -1.06 1.71
CA LEU A 45 -9.81 0.23 1.01
C LEU A 45 -11.17 0.95 1.13
N GLU A 46 -12.27 0.21 1.16
CA GLU A 46 -13.63 0.77 1.32
C GLU A 46 -13.89 1.25 2.74
N GLU A 47 -13.52 0.44 3.73
CA GLU A 47 -13.74 0.71 5.15
C GLU A 47 -12.40 0.55 5.90
N PRO A 48 -11.46 1.50 5.75
CA PRO A 48 -10.22 1.44 6.51
C PRO A 48 -10.53 1.60 8.01
N PRO A 49 -9.77 0.92 8.90
CA PRO A 49 -9.89 1.14 10.33
C PRO A 49 -9.66 2.62 10.68
N GLU A 50 -10.22 3.09 11.79
CA GLU A 50 -10.06 4.49 12.23
C GLU A 50 -8.58 4.93 12.23
N ASP A 51 -8.38 6.18 11.80
CA ASP A 51 -7.08 6.82 11.67
C ASP A 51 -6.05 6.06 10.82
N THR A 52 -6.50 5.21 9.88
CA THR A 52 -5.60 4.40 9.04
C THR A 52 -5.49 4.94 7.62
N THR A 53 -4.27 4.99 7.09
CA THR A 53 -3.97 5.33 5.70
C THR A 53 -3.29 4.14 5.03
N LEU A 54 -3.78 3.73 3.87
CA LEU A 54 -3.21 2.66 3.06
C LEU A 54 -2.46 3.28 1.88
N ILE A 55 -1.22 2.87 1.70
CA ILE A 55 -0.35 3.35 0.63
C ILE A 55 0.05 2.15 -0.21
N LEU A 56 -0.38 2.14 -1.47
CA LEU A 56 -0.02 1.11 -2.44
C LEU A 56 1.01 1.72 -3.37
N VAL A 57 2.23 1.17 -3.37
CA VAL A 57 3.30 1.56 -4.27
C VAL A 57 3.37 0.54 -5.39
N ALA A 58 3.36 1.00 -6.63
CA ALA A 58 3.50 0.14 -7.79
C ALA A 58 4.31 0.85 -8.88
N ALA A 59 5.13 0.12 -9.63
CA ALA A 59 5.84 0.66 -10.79
C ALA A 59 4.86 1.03 -11.92
N GLY A 60 3.70 0.38 -11.95
CA GLY A 60 2.65 0.67 -12.93
C GLY A 60 1.25 0.27 -12.47
N ALA A 61 0.26 1.10 -12.79
CA ALA A 61 -1.13 0.85 -12.42
C ALA A 61 -1.79 -0.28 -13.22
N SER A 62 -1.16 -0.85 -14.25
CA SER A 62 -1.74 -1.94 -15.05
C SER A 62 -1.80 -3.27 -14.29
N GLY A 63 -0.91 -3.51 -13.33
CA GLY A 63 -0.92 -4.73 -12.50
C GLY A 63 -1.99 -4.72 -11.40
N LEU A 64 -2.67 -3.58 -11.19
CA LEU A 64 -3.75 -3.45 -10.21
C LEU A 64 -5.13 -3.58 -10.87
N LEU A 65 -6.03 -4.31 -10.23
CA LEU A 65 -7.43 -4.43 -10.63
C LEU A 65 -8.07 -3.04 -10.75
N ALA A 66 -8.94 -2.88 -11.75
CA ALA A 66 -9.69 -1.64 -11.93
C ALA A 66 -10.48 -1.23 -10.67
N THR A 67 -11.00 -2.20 -9.92
CA THR A 67 -11.74 -2.01 -8.67
C THR A 67 -10.87 -1.52 -7.51
N VAL A 68 -9.60 -1.95 -7.46
CA VAL A 68 -8.62 -1.43 -6.49
C VAL A 68 -8.29 0.02 -6.86
N ARG A 69 -7.97 0.27 -8.13
CA ARG A 69 -7.63 1.62 -8.61
C ARG A 69 -8.75 2.64 -8.41
N SER A 70 -10.00 2.24 -8.58
CA SER A 70 -11.14 3.15 -8.40
C SER A 70 -11.35 3.61 -6.96
N ARG A 71 -10.75 2.93 -5.98
CA ARG A 71 -10.81 3.24 -4.54
C ARG A 71 -9.52 3.88 -4.02
N CYS A 72 -8.52 4.06 -4.87
CA CYS A 72 -7.26 4.68 -4.52
C CYS A 72 -7.17 6.08 -5.15
N GLN A 73 -6.62 7.03 -4.41
CA GLN A 73 -6.14 8.27 -5.00
C GLN A 73 -4.79 8.00 -5.68
N ARG A 74 -4.72 8.25 -6.99
CA ARG A 74 -3.48 8.05 -7.75
C ARG A 74 -2.55 9.24 -7.57
N VAL A 75 -1.36 8.97 -7.03
CA VAL A 75 -0.22 9.91 -6.98
C VAL A 75 0.84 9.40 -7.94
N VAL A 76 1.22 10.21 -8.92
CA VAL A 76 2.25 9.86 -9.90
C VAL A 76 3.56 10.46 -9.42
N TRP A 77 4.57 9.61 -9.16
CA TRP A 77 5.93 10.07 -8.94
C TRP A 77 6.63 10.17 -10.29
N PRO A 78 6.98 11.38 -10.77
CA PRO A 78 7.83 11.49 -11.95
C PRO A 78 9.21 10.89 -11.65
N PRO A 79 9.93 10.39 -12.67
CA PRO A 79 11.32 10.01 -12.51
C PRO A 79 12.10 11.15 -11.85
N ALA A 80 12.99 10.81 -10.91
CA ALA A 80 13.87 11.81 -10.33
C ALA A 80 14.62 12.52 -11.47
N ALA A 81 14.63 13.86 -11.43
CA ALA A 81 15.48 14.62 -12.32
C ALA A 81 16.91 14.09 -12.20
N ALA A 82 17.56 13.81 -13.33
CA ALA A 82 18.92 13.28 -13.36
C ALA A 82 19.83 14.18 -12.52
N GLY A 83 20.25 13.69 -11.35
CA GLY A 83 21.03 14.45 -10.36
C GLY A 83 20.60 14.32 -8.90
N LEU A 84 19.42 13.77 -8.58
CA LEU A 84 18.93 13.61 -7.19
C LEU A 84 19.08 12.19 -6.62
N ALA A 85 19.66 11.25 -7.38
CA ALA A 85 19.66 9.83 -7.03
C ALA A 85 20.79 9.40 -6.06
N GLU A 86 21.66 10.31 -5.62
CA GLU A 86 22.86 9.91 -4.87
C GLU A 86 22.61 9.66 -3.37
N ASP A 87 21.51 10.16 -2.79
CA ASP A 87 21.23 10.08 -1.34
C ASP A 87 19.98 9.26 -0.97
N ALA A 88 19.73 8.13 -1.64
CA ALA A 88 18.71 7.21 -1.16
C ALA A 88 19.18 6.58 0.18
N PRO A 89 18.46 6.75 1.30
CA PRO A 89 18.84 6.16 2.58
C PRO A 89 18.89 4.64 2.44
N GLU A 90 19.98 4.06 2.96
CA GLU A 90 20.34 2.65 2.86
C GLU A 90 19.23 1.67 3.32
N ALA A 91 18.27 2.17 4.08
CA ALA A 91 17.08 1.46 4.55
C ALA A 91 16.05 1.10 3.44
N MET A 92 16.24 1.53 2.19
CA MET A 92 15.36 1.22 1.05
C MET A 92 16.00 0.26 0.03
N ARG A 93 17.20 -0.28 0.29
CA ARG A 93 17.84 -1.30 -0.55
C ARG A 93 17.49 -2.72 -0.12
#